data_AF-A8F7K8-F1
#
_entry.id   AF-A8F7K8-F1
#
_cell.length_a   1.000
_cell.length_b   1.000
_cell.length_c   1.000
_cell.angle_alpha   90.00
_cell.angle_beta   90.00
_cell.angle_gamma   90.00
#
_symmetry.space_group_name_H-M   'P 1'
#
loop_
_entity.id
_entity.type
_entity.pdbx_description
1 polymer ?
#
loop_
_entity_poly.entity_id
_entity_poly.type
_entity_poly.pdbx_seq_one_letter_code
_entity_poly.pdbx_strand_id
1 'polypeptide(L)'
;MKTCAIRYFLTLLIFSYHLNFCDRGKLCYMDYKIFAWISVVLLFYNFSLFPLRKIMRNVKGARKFLKIGSLLHKYTGLALIVTGFIHGYLALGIFIFHTGWILWFSIILLFAYYLLRKVLKRKWMYLHRYTDFLVLGWFFVHLFLPWLL
;
A
#
# COMPACT_ATOMS: atom_id res chain seq x y z
N MET A 1 -4.73 -26.97 26.40
CA MET A 1 -5.33 -26.38 25.18
C MET A 1 -5.24 -24.86 25.24
N LYS A 2 -4.24 -24.23 24.57
CA LYS A 2 -4.21 -22.79 24.17
C LYS A 2 -2.88 -22.31 23.57
N THR A 3 -1.95 -23.20 23.22
CA THR A 3 -0.65 -22.79 22.60
C THR A 3 -0.33 -23.45 21.25
N CYS A 4 -1.20 -24.34 20.73
CA CYS A 4 -0.89 -25.07 19.49
C CYS A 4 -1.36 -24.35 18.20
N ALA A 5 -2.37 -23.48 18.26
CA ALA A 5 -2.98 -22.86 17.07
C ALA A 5 -2.10 -21.78 16.39
N ILE A 6 -1.19 -21.15 17.13
CA ILE A 6 -0.35 -20.06 16.58
C ILE A 6 0.81 -20.60 15.74
N ARG A 7 1.22 -21.86 15.96
CA ARG A 7 2.34 -22.47 15.21
C ARG A 7 1.92 -22.88 13.80
N TYR A 8 0.69 -23.33 13.59
CA TYR A 8 0.18 -23.72 12.26
C TYR A 8 -0.07 -22.51 11.33
N PHE A 9 -0.39 -21.34 11.88
CA PHE A 9 -0.54 -20.11 11.08
C PHE A 9 0.82 -19.60 10.55
N LEU A 10 1.89 -19.84 11.31
CA LEU A 10 3.26 -19.48 10.91
C LEU A 10 3.87 -20.48 9.91
N THR A 11 3.47 -21.75 9.96
CA THR A 11 3.98 -22.78 9.03
C THR A 11 3.27 -22.76 7.68
N LEU A 12 2.00 -22.36 7.61
CA LEU A 12 1.29 -22.19 6.34
C LEU A 12 1.76 -20.96 5.54
N LEU A 13 2.30 -19.94 6.20
CA LEU A 13 2.96 -18.78 5.56
C LEU A 13 4.34 -19.13 4.93
N ILE A 14 4.89 -20.31 5.24
CA ILE A 14 6.20 -20.77 4.76
C ILE A 14 6.07 -21.89 3.70
N PHE A 15 4.87 -22.45 3.46
CA PHE A 15 4.74 -23.62 2.59
C PHE A 15 4.22 -23.36 1.17
N SER A 16 3.75 -22.15 0.84
CA SER A 16 3.46 -21.76 -0.56
C SER A 16 4.69 -21.24 -1.33
N TYR A 17 5.91 -21.57 -0.88
CA TYR A 17 7.18 -21.17 -1.51
C TYR A 17 7.70 -22.11 -2.61
N HIS A 18 6.94 -23.12 -3.01
CA HIS A 18 7.34 -23.99 -4.09
C HIS A 18 6.37 -23.88 -5.26
N LEU A 19 6.77 -23.10 -6.28
CA LEU A 19 6.62 -23.41 -7.71
C LEU A 19 7.28 -22.31 -8.58
N ASN A 20 8.52 -22.62 -9.00
CA ASN A 20 9.15 -22.38 -10.31
C ASN A 20 9.12 -20.97 -10.95
N PHE A 21 10.31 -20.36 -11.03
CA PHE A 21 11.13 -20.20 -12.27
C PHE A 21 11.86 -18.84 -12.29
N CYS A 22 13.13 -18.78 -11.86
CA CYS A 22 14.12 -17.83 -12.40
C CYS A 22 15.54 -18.17 -11.91
N ASP A 23 16.43 -18.47 -12.84
CA ASP A 23 17.78 -19.02 -12.66
C ASP A 23 18.83 -17.97 -12.20
N ARG A 24 18.49 -17.12 -11.20
CA ARG A 24 19.35 -16.14 -10.49
C ARG A 24 18.88 -15.86 -9.04
N GLY A 25 18.40 -16.90 -8.35
CA GLY A 25 17.37 -16.86 -7.30
C GLY A 25 17.61 -16.24 -5.92
N LYS A 26 18.75 -15.59 -5.58
CA LYS A 26 18.91 -14.97 -4.23
C LYS A 26 18.79 -13.45 -4.18
N LEU A 27 19.23 -12.71 -5.21
CA LEU A 27 19.10 -11.25 -5.24
C LEU A 27 17.64 -10.83 -5.47
N CYS A 28 17.03 -11.27 -6.58
CA CYS A 28 15.67 -10.86 -6.95
C CYS A 28 14.63 -11.16 -5.86
N TYR A 29 14.79 -12.26 -5.11
CA TYR A 29 13.86 -12.67 -4.05
C TYR A 29 13.88 -11.74 -2.83
N MET A 30 15.05 -11.24 -2.46
CA MET A 30 15.18 -10.24 -1.40
C MET A 30 14.68 -8.87 -1.88
N ASP A 31 14.92 -8.54 -3.14
CA ASP A 31 14.63 -7.23 -3.70
C ASP A 31 13.12 -6.92 -3.77
N TYR A 32 12.29 -7.82 -4.33
CA TYR A 32 10.86 -7.52 -4.48
C TYR A 32 10.13 -7.43 -3.13
N LYS A 33 10.59 -8.18 -2.12
CA LYS A 33 10.03 -8.14 -0.75
C LYS A 33 10.36 -6.85 -0.03
N ILE A 34 11.57 -6.32 -0.23
CA ILE A 34 11.96 -5.02 0.32
C ILE A 34 11.05 -3.94 -0.24
N PHE A 35 10.81 -3.93 -1.57
CA PHE A 35 9.86 -2.98 -2.18
C PHE A 35 8.44 -3.16 -1.64
N ALA A 36 7.98 -4.40 -1.40
CA ALA A 36 6.68 -4.65 -0.79
C ALA A 36 6.56 -4.00 0.59
N TRP A 37 7.54 -4.21 1.48
CA TRP A 37 7.54 -3.63 2.82
C TRP A 37 7.67 -2.11 2.80
N ILE A 38 8.48 -1.56 1.91
CA ILE A 38 8.57 -0.10 1.71
C ILE A 38 7.19 0.44 1.30
N SER A 39 6.51 -0.19 0.34
CA SER A 39 5.16 0.22 -0.07
C SER A 39 4.15 0.10 1.08
N VAL A 40 4.24 -0.94 1.92
CA VAL A 40 3.38 -1.07 3.11
C VAL A 40 3.60 0.10 4.07
N VAL A 41 4.86 0.40 4.42
CA VAL A 41 5.19 1.52 5.31
C VAL A 41 4.72 2.85 4.74
N LEU A 42 4.92 3.09 3.44
CA LEU A 42 4.45 4.28 2.76
C LEU A 42 2.92 4.36 2.77
N LEU A 43 2.21 3.26 2.51
CA LEU A 43 0.75 3.22 2.55
C LEU A 43 0.22 3.62 3.93
N PHE A 44 0.73 2.99 4.99
CA PHE A 44 0.30 3.29 6.36
C PHE A 44 0.70 4.69 6.80
N TYR A 45 1.87 5.20 6.41
CA TYR A 45 2.26 6.59 6.65
C TYR A 45 1.25 7.55 6.00
N ASN A 46 0.94 7.35 4.72
CA ASN A 46 0.01 8.20 3.99
C ASN A 46 -1.40 8.17 4.61
N PHE A 47 -1.89 6.98 4.97
CA PHE A 47 -3.19 6.80 5.63
C PHE A 47 -3.21 7.44 7.03
N SER A 48 -2.15 7.29 7.82
CA SER A 48 -2.06 7.76 9.22
C SER A 48 -2.23 9.28 9.37
N LEU A 49 -1.93 10.05 8.32
CA LEU A 49 -2.06 11.51 8.37
C LEU A 49 -3.52 11.96 8.56
N PHE A 50 -4.49 11.16 8.10
CA PHE A 50 -5.91 11.43 8.28
C PHE A 50 -6.35 11.39 9.76
N PRO A 51 -6.20 10.26 10.50
CA PRO A 51 -6.54 10.22 11.92
C PRO A 51 -5.65 11.16 12.74
N LEU A 52 -4.38 11.32 12.38
CA LEU A 52 -3.45 12.21 13.09
C LEU A 52 -3.92 13.67 13.06
N ARG A 53 -4.43 14.16 11.92
CA ARG A 53 -5.01 15.49 11.81
C ARG A 53 -6.28 15.65 12.66
N LYS A 54 -7.06 14.58 12.83
CA LYS A 54 -8.27 14.58 13.67
C LYS A 54 -7.92 14.64 15.16
N ILE A 55 -6.95 13.83 15.60
CA ILE A 55 -6.51 13.76 17.01
C ILE A 55 -5.78 15.05 17.41
N MET A 56 -4.84 15.53 16.58
CA MET A 56 -3.99 16.68 16.92
C MET A 56 -4.65 18.04 16.67
N ARG A 57 -5.94 18.10 16.31
CA ARG A 57 -6.64 19.35 15.97
C ARG A 57 -6.61 20.38 17.09
N ASN A 58 -6.65 19.93 18.35
CA ASN A 58 -6.75 20.79 19.53
C ASN A 58 -5.40 21.03 20.24
N VAL A 59 -4.32 20.42 19.75
CA VAL A 59 -2.99 20.53 20.38
C VAL A 59 -2.28 21.80 19.91
N LYS A 60 -1.92 22.67 20.85
CA LYS A 60 -1.14 23.88 20.57
C LYS A 60 0.24 23.48 20.02
N GLY A 61 0.66 24.06 18.90
CA GLY A 61 1.94 23.76 18.25
C GLY A 61 1.90 22.65 17.17
N ALA A 62 0.86 21.80 17.13
CA ALA A 62 0.76 20.70 16.17
C ALA A 62 0.63 21.15 14.71
N ARG A 63 0.24 22.40 14.45
CA ARG A 63 0.07 22.94 13.10
C ARG A 63 1.34 22.87 12.24
N LYS A 64 2.52 23.11 12.83
CA LYS A 64 3.80 23.03 12.09
C LYS A 64 4.08 21.59 11.65
N PHE A 65 3.94 20.64 12.58
CA PHE A 65 4.12 19.22 12.33
C PHE A 65 3.15 18.68 11.27
N LEU A 66 1.86 19.00 11.38
CA LEU A 66 0.84 18.60 10.40
C LEU A 66 1.08 19.21 9.01
N LYS A 67 1.65 20.42 8.93
CA LYS A 67 2.02 21.04 7.65
C LYS A 67 3.16 20.30 6.96
N ILE A 68 4.19 19.92 7.73
CA ILE A 68 5.32 19.12 7.23
C ILE A 68 4.83 17.74 6.78
N GLY A 69 4.05 17.04 7.61
CA GLY A 69 3.47 15.74 7.25
C GLY A 69 2.58 15.81 6.00
N SER A 70 1.82 16.89 5.84
CA SER A 70 1.01 17.12 4.63
C SER A 70 1.83 17.41 3.37
N LEU A 71 3.04 17.95 3.51
CA LEU A 71 3.97 18.13 2.41
C LEU A 71 4.57 16.79 2.01
N LEU A 72 5.07 16.04 3.00
CA LEU A 72 5.66 14.71 2.82
C LEU A 72 4.67 13.71 2.23
N HIS A 73 3.40 13.72 2.66
CA HIS A 73 2.33 12.88 2.13
C HIS A 73 2.26 12.85 0.59
N LYS A 74 2.49 14.00 -0.06
CA LYS A 74 2.46 14.07 -1.53
C LYS A 74 3.63 13.31 -2.15
N TYR A 75 4.82 13.47 -1.59
CA TYR A 75 6.04 12.80 -2.05
C TYR A 75 6.00 11.31 -1.71
N THR A 76 5.53 10.94 -0.52
CA THR A 76 5.37 9.55 -0.11
C THR A 76 4.27 8.84 -0.89
N GLY A 77 3.21 9.55 -1.30
CA GLY A 77 2.19 9.01 -2.20
C GLY A 77 2.73 8.72 -3.60
N LEU A 78 3.59 9.59 -4.14
CA LEU A 78 4.26 9.33 -5.41
C LEU A 78 5.27 8.17 -5.29
N ALA A 79 6.06 8.14 -4.22
CA ALA A 79 6.97 7.04 -3.93
C ALA A 79 6.22 5.70 -3.79
N LEU A 80 5.00 5.70 -3.23
CA LEU A 80 4.16 4.51 -3.12
C LEU A 80 3.78 3.97 -4.50
N ILE A 81 3.42 4.83 -5.45
CA ILE A 81 3.12 4.41 -6.84
C ILE A 81 4.34 3.75 -7.47
N VAL A 82 5.51 4.38 -7.36
CA VAL A 82 6.75 3.89 -7.97
C VAL A 82 7.18 2.55 -7.34
N THR A 83 7.21 2.49 -6.01
CA THR A 83 7.64 1.27 -5.29
C THR A 83 6.66 0.11 -5.50
N GLY A 84 5.35 0.39 -5.52
CA GLY A 84 4.33 -0.61 -5.82
C GLY A 84 4.44 -1.15 -7.25
N PHE A 85 4.76 -0.30 -8.21
CA PHE A 85 5.00 -0.72 -9.60
C PHE A 85 6.22 -1.63 -9.71
N ILE A 86 7.34 -1.22 -9.10
CA ILE A 86 8.59 -2.01 -9.10
C ILE A 86 8.35 -3.36 -8.42
N HIS A 87 7.66 -3.38 -7.27
CA HIS A 87 7.28 -4.62 -6.60
C HIS A 87 6.44 -5.53 -7.50
N GLY A 88 5.38 -5.01 -8.12
CA GLY A 88 4.50 -5.78 -9.01
C GLY A 88 5.22 -6.33 -10.23
N TYR A 89 6.09 -5.52 -10.85
CA TYR A 89 6.90 -5.92 -12.00
C TYR A 89 7.88 -7.03 -11.63
N LEU A 90 8.59 -6.91 -10.50
CA LEU A 90 9.54 -7.92 -10.04
C LEU A 90 8.85 -9.21 -9.56
N ALA A 91 7.65 -9.11 -8.98
CA ALA A 91 6.92 -10.25 -8.45
C ALA A 91 6.26 -11.09 -9.55
N LEU A 92 5.70 -10.46 -10.59
CA LEU A 92 4.95 -11.16 -11.63
C LEU A 92 5.80 -11.41 -12.89
N GLY A 93 6.77 -10.55 -13.21
CA GLY A 93 7.62 -10.64 -14.42
C GLY A 93 6.88 -10.46 -15.76
N ILE A 94 5.60 -10.79 -15.80
CA ILE A 94 4.66 -10.71 -16.91
C ILE A 94 3.33 -10.08 -16.46
N PHE A 95 2.56 -9.55 -17.40
CA PHE A 95 1.31 -8.84 -17.12
C PHE A 95 0.15 -9.83 -16.88
N ILE A 96 0.14 -10.49 -15.72
CA ILE A 96 -0.96 -11.37 -15.28
C ILE A 96 -1.95 -10.53 -14.49
N PHE A 97 -3.25 -10.76 -14.70
CA PHE A 97 -4.29 -10.19 -13.85
C PHE A 97 -4.07 -10.70 -12.41
N HIS A 98 -3.86 -9.78 -11.47
CA HIS A 98 -3.49 -10.09 -10.11
C HIS A 98 -4.09 -9.02 -9.20
N THR A 99 -4.46 -9.38 -7.98
CA THR A 99 -5.01 -8.42 -7.00
C THR A 99 -4.09 -7.22 -6.74
N GLY A 100 -2.78 -7.41 -6.97
CA GLY A 100 -1.76 -6.35 -6.89
C GLY A 100 -1.97 -5.22 -7.91
N TRP A 101 -2.40 -5.55 -9.13
CA TRP A 101 -2.69 -4.52 -10.15
C TRP A 101 -3.92 -3.70 -9.76
N ILE A 102 -4.97 -4.33 -9.23
CA ILE A 102 -6.17 -3.62 -8.76
C ILE A 102 -5.82 -2.65 -7.62
N LEU A 103 -5.00 -3.12 -6.66
CA LEU A 103 -4.48 -2.27 -5.59
C LEU A 103 -3.67 -1.09 -6.15
N TRP A 104 -2.75 -1.37 -7.07
CA TRP A 104 -1.89 -0.35 -7.67
C TRP A 104 -2.67 0.70 -8.47
N PHE A 105 -3.62 0.28 -9.30
CA PHE A 105 -4.52 1.20 -10.03
C PHE A 105 -5.36 2.05 -9.07
N SER A 106 -5.79 1.50 -7.94
CA SER A 106 -6.51 2.26 -6.91
C SER A 106 -5.64 3.35 -6.27
N ILE A 107 -4.34 3.07 -6.07
CA ILE A 107 -3.36 4.06 -5.60
C ILE A 107 -3.15 5.16 -6.67
N ILE A 108 -3.05 4.80 -7.95
CA ILE A 108 -2.97 5.80 -9.04
C ILE A 108 -4.22 6.68 -9.05
N LEU A 109 -5.39 6.08 -8.87
CA LEU A 109 -6.67 6.79 -8.85
C LEU A 109 -6.71 7.82 -7.70
N LEU A 110 -6.18 7.48 -6.51
CA LEU A 110 -6.02 8.44 -5.40
C LEU A 110 -5.20 9.67 -5.81
N PHE A 111 -4.08 9.45 -6.51
CA PHE A 111 -3.21 10.51 -6.98
C PHE A 111 -3.87 11.33 -8.11
N ALA A 112 -4.60 10.67 -9.00
CA ALA A 112 -5.39 11.33 -10.05
C ALA A 112 -6.44 12.28 -9.46
N TYR A 113 -7.14 11.89 -8.39
CA TYR A 113 -8.07 12.80 -7.70
C TYR A 113 -7.38 14.04 -7.12
N TYR A 114 -6.14 13.90 -6.64
CA TYR A 114 -5.35 15.04 -6.18
C TYR A 114 -4.96 16.00 -7.32
N LEU A 115 -4.61 15.47 -8.50
CA LEU A 115 -4.33 16.28 -9.69
C LEU A 115 -5.60 17.01 -10.18
N LEU A 116 -6.72 16.30 -10.22
CA LEU A 116 -8.02 16.80 -10.66
C LEU A 116 -8.76 17.64 -9.60
N ARG A 117 -8.11 18.00 -8.49
CA ARG A 117 -8.73 18.76 -7.39
C ARG A 117 -9.38 20.07 -7.83
N LYS A 118 -8.83 20.73 -8.85
CA LYS A 118 -9.38 21.98 -9.41
C LYS A 118 -10.70 21.74 -10.15
N VAL A 119 -10.79 20.64 -10.88
CA VAL A 119 -11.97 20.26 -11.67
C VAL A 119 -13.07 19.73 -10.76
N LEU A 120 -12.72 18.85 -9.84
CA LEU A 120 -13.66 18.13 -8.96
C LEU A 120 -14.14 18.95 -7.75
N LYS A 121 -13.53 20.11 -7.46
CA LYS A 121 -13.91 21.03 -6.37
C LYS A 121 -14.13 20.29 -5.04
N ARG A 122 -15.25 20.46 -4.33
CA ARG A 122 -15.46 19.77 -3.04
C ARG A 122 -15.54 18.24 -3.17
N LYS A 123 -15.89 17.69 -4.35
CA LYS A 123 -16.05 16.25 -4.55
C LYS A 123 -14.72 15.48 -4.47
N TRP A 124 -13.59 16.10 -4.84
CA TRP A 124 -12.28 15.41 -4.83
C TRP A 124 -11.94 14.86 -3.45
N MET A 125 -12.28 15.59 -2.39
CA MET A 125 -11.94 15.18 -1.03
C MET A 125 -12.79 13.99 -0.55
N TYR A 126 -14.05 13.90 -0.99
CA TYR A 126 -14.90 12.75 -0.72
C TYR A 126 -14.44 11.52 -1.50
N LEU A 127 -14.15 11.69 -2.80
CA LEU A 127 -13.68 10.60 -3.67
C LEU A 127 -12.33 10.06 -3.20
N HIS A 128 -11.38 10.96 -2.89
CA HIS A 128 -10.08 10.58 -2.37
C HIS A 128 -10.22 9.82 -1.04
N ARG A 129 -11.03 10.32 -0.10
CA ARG A 129 -11.25 9.62 1.18
C ARG A 129 -11.91 8.26 1.02
N TYR A 130 -12.93 8.14 0.18
CA TYR A 130 -13.60 6.86 -0.06
C TYR A 130 -12.65 5.84 -0.69
N THR A 131 -11.87 6.29 -1.67
CA THR A 131 -10.89 5.45 -2.37
C THR A 131 -9.74 5.05 -1.45
N ASP A 132 -9.39 5.87 -0.46
CA ASP A 132 -8.35 5.55 0.53
C ASP A 132 -8.75 4.33 1.37
N PHE A 133 -10.02 4.26 1.79
CA PHE A 133 -10.56 3.07 2.44
C PHE A 133 -10.64 1.86 1.50
N LEU A 134 -10.96 2.06 0.22
CA LEU A 134 -10.94 0.99 -0.77
C LEU A 134 -9.52 0.43 -0.98
N VAL A 135 -8.51 1.31 -1.06
CA VAL A 135 -7.10 0.90 -1.15
C VAL A 135 -6.70 0.10 0.07
N LEU A 136 -7.12 0.50 1.27
CA LEU A 136 -6.86 -0.26 2.48
C LEU A 136 -7.52 -1.65 2.44
N GLY A 137 -8.76 -1.73 1.95
CA GLY A 137 -9.47 -3.00 1.75
C GLY A 137 -8.75 -3.92 0.76
N TRP A 138 -8.39 -3.39 -0.42
CA TRP A 138 -7.64 -4.12 -1.44
C TRP A 138 -6.25 -4.53 -0.96
N PHE A 139 -5.62 -3.73 -0.11
CA PHE A 139 -4.34 -4.08 0.51
C PHE A 139 -4.47 -5.36 1.34
N PHE A 140 -5.49 -5.47 2.19
CA PHE A 140 -5.71 -6.71 2.95
C PHE A 140 -6.05 -7.90 2.06
N VAL A 141 -6.89 -7.69 1.03
CA VAL A 141 -7.19 -8.74 0.05
C VAL A 141 -5.91 -9.23 -0.63
N HIS A 142 -5.07 -8.31 -1.10
CA HIS A 142 -3.80 -8.65 -1.74
C HIS A 142 -2.81 -9.34 -0.79
N LEU A 143 -2.81 -8.96 0.49
CA LEU A 143 -1.93 -9.53 1.52
C LEU A 143 -2.29 -10.99 1.85
N PHE A 144 -3.59 -11.32 1.95
CA PHE A 144 -4.04 -12.67 2.32
C PHE A 144 -4.35 -13.56 1.13
N LEU A 145 -4.84 -12.98 0.03
CA LEU A 145 -5.34 -13.66 -1.16
C LEU A 145 -4.75 -13.02 -2.42
N PRO A 146 -3.42 -13.09 -2.64
CA PRO A 146 -2.78 -12.47 -3.79
C PRO A 146 -3.36 -12.97 -5.13
N TRP A 147 -3.68 -14.26 -5.22
CA TRP A 147 -4.17 -14.94 -6.41
C TRP A 147 -5.69 -15.11 -6.46
N LEU A 148 -6.46 -14.20 -5.83
CA LEU A 148 -7.92 -14.27 -5.87
C LEU A 148 -8.49 -14.10 -7.30
N LEU A 149 -7.73 -13.46 -8.18
CA LEU A 149 -8.07 -13.13 -9.56
C LEU A 149 -6.90 -13.47 -10.48
#